data_AF-A0A013VH12-F1
#
_entry.id   AF-A0A013VH12-F1
#
_cell.length_a   1.000
_cell.length_b   1.000
_cell.length_c   1.000
_cell.angle_alpha   90.00
_cell.angle_beta   90.00
_cell.angle_gamma   90.00
#
_symmetry.space_group_name_H-M   'P 1'
#
loop_
_entity.id
_entity.type
_entity.pdbx_description
1 polymer ?
#
loop_
_entity_poly.entity_id
_entity_poly.type
_entity_poly.pdbx_seq_one_letter_code
_entity_poly.pdbx_strand_id
1 'polypeptide(L)'
;MGVRAGMTVLYLISILKLAPLLLLIVIGFPAIEWARVVDSGLIAPTQLGQSMLVLMYAFIGFEFSLIAAGETRNAKATVPRALIGTVIAIALCYALIQLVAVSVGPDLGNSASPLVELARRLTGATGAIALSLGAIFSIGGGSLTSLLTAPRLTFALARDGTLPMWFGIVNERTRTPANSILFCGALSLALAVGQQFVWLVLLSTSVRLMTYALCIAALPKIEKSLPKDPGQFALPGGLVIPACGLLLTIWLLSHSSMESFAIMGIVVALGSIIYWACISRSGDAFPIDRQS
;
A
#
# COMPACT_ATOMS: atom_id res chain seq x y z
N MET A 1 16.03 15.16 -17.84
CA MET A 1 16.53 13.76 -17.71
C MET A 1 15.35 12.84 -17.98
N GLY A 2 15.43 12.02 -19.03
CA GLY A 2 14.24 11.41 -19.65
C GLY A 2 13.62 10.24 -18.88
N VAL A 3 12.33 9.99 -19.14
CA VAL A 3 11.52 8.89 -18.59
C VAL A 3 12.26 7.54 -18.65
N ARG A 4 13.03 7.28 -19.71
CA ARG A 4 13.84 6.05 -19.84
C ARG A 4 14.88 5.87 -18.73
N ALA A 5 15.60 6.93 -18.36
CA ALA A 5 16.60 6.84 -17.29
C ALA A 5 15.95 6.63 -15.91
N GLY A 6 14.80 7.28 -15.68
CA GLY A 6 13.98 7.06 -14.47
C GLY A 6 13.48 5.62 -14.37
N MET A 7 12.97 5.07 -15.47
CA MET A 7 12.52 3.67 -15.52
C MET A 7 13.66 2.68 -15.24
N THR A 8 14.85 2.87 -15.81
CA THR A 8 16.01 1.99 -15.52
C THR A 8 16.37 2.00 -14.03
N VAL A 9 16.36 3.17 -13.39
CA VAL A 9 16.61 3.28 -11.95
C VAL A 9 15.54 2.55 -11.13
N LEU A 10 14.26 2.71 -11.49
CA LEU A 10 13.16 1.99 -10.83
C LEU A 10 13.27 0.47 -10.98
N TYR A 11 13.68 0.00 -12.16
CA TYR A 11 13.93 -1.42 -12.41
C TYR A 11 15.09 -1.94 -11.55
N LEU A 12 16.21 -1.22 -11.50
CA LEU A 12 17.36 -1.60 -10.67
C LEU A 12 17.00 -1.65 -9.19
N ILE A 13 16.25 -0.66 -8.69
CA ILE A 13 15.77 -0.64 -7.31
C ILE A 13 14.85 -1.84 -7.06
N SER A 14 13.95 -2.15 -7.99
CA SER A 14 13.03 -3.29 -7.86
C SER A 14 13.79 -4.62 -7.81
N ILE A 15 14.78 -4.81 -8.69
CA ILE A 15 15.65 -6.00 -8.69
C ILE A 15 16.45 -6.07 -7.39
N LEU A 16 17.03 -4.97 -6.93
CA LEU A 16 17.79 -4.91 -5.69
C LEU A 16 16.94 -5.30 -4.47
N LYS A 17 15.64 -4.96 -4.47
CA LYS A 17 14.70 -5.32 -3.40
C LYS A 17 14.25 -6.77 -3.48
N LEU A 18 14.01 -7.29 -4.68
CA LEU A 18 13.50 -8.66 -4.89
C LEU A 18 14.61 -9.71 -4.84
N ALA A 19 15.84 -9.39 -5.26
CA ALA A 19 16.94 -10.34 -5.36
C ALA A 19 17.26 -11.04 -4.02
N PRO A 20 17.36 -10.35 -2.87
CA PRO A 20 17.60 -11.02 -1.59
C PRO A 20 16.48 -11.99 -1.21
N LEU A 21 15.22 -11.65 -1.53
CA LEU A 21 14.07 -12.50 -1.26
C LEU A 21 14.06 -13.74 -2.15
N LEU A 22 14.30 -13.57 -3.46
CA LEU A 22 14.39 -14.68 -4.41
C LEU A 22 15.54 -15.63 -4.07
N LEU A 23 16.71 -15.07 -3.70
CA LEU A 23 17.86 -15.85 -3.26
C LEU A 23 17.53 -16.65 -1.99
N LEU A 24 16.81 -16.06 -1.04
CA LEU A 24 16.34 -16.76 0.15
C LEU A 24 15.39 -17.91 -0.19
N ILE A 25 14.46 -17.72 -1.14
CA ILE A 25 13.57 -18.80 -1.62
C ILE A 25 14.41 -19.94 -2.23
N VAL A 26 15.35 -19.62 -3.12
CA VAL A 26 16.17 -20.63 -3.82
C VAL A 26 17.02 -21.44 -2.85
N ILE A 27 17.65 -20.78 -1.87
CA ILE A 27 18.47 -21.45 -0.85
C ILE A 27 17.61 -22.23 0.15
N GLY A 28 16.41 -21.72 0.46
CA GLY A 28 15.49 -22.35 1.39
C GLY A 28 14.74 -23.55 0.80
N PHE A 29 14.61 -23.64 -0.52
CA PHE A 29 13.83 -24.69 -1.19
C PHE A 29 14.28 -26.12 -0.84
N PRO A 30 15.59 -26.46 -0.78
CA PRO A 30 16.03 -27.79 -0.37
C PRO A 30 15.78 -28.10 1.11
N ALA A 31 15.55 -27.09 1.95
CA ALA A 31 15.32 -27.25 3.39
C ALA A 31 13.83 -27.46 3.75
N ILE A 32 12.94 -27.56 2.74
CA ILE A 32 11.50 -27.72 2.96
C ILE A 32 11.18 -29.13 3.43
N GLU A 33 10.79 -29.26 4.70
CA GLU A 33 10.18 -30.47 5.25
C GLU A 33 8.65 -30.39 5.16
N TRP A 34 8.06 -31.10 4.18
CA TRP A 34 6.60 -31.10 3.95
C TRP A 34 5.77 -31.53 5.16
N ALA A 35 6.30 -32.40 6.01
CA ALA A 35 5.63 -32.85 7.23
C ALA A 35 5.31 -31.67 8.17
N ARG A 36 6.22 -30.71 8.33
CA ARG A 36 6.03 -29.53 9.19
C ARG A 36 5.04 -28.52 8.60
N VAL A 37 4.96 -28.46 7.27
CA VAL A 37 4.03 -27.57 6.56
C VAL A 37 2.59 -28.06 6.75
N VAL A 38 2.36 -29.37 6.70
CA VAL A 38 1.03 -29.96 6.88
C VAL A 38 0.59 -29.91 8.35
N ASP A 39 1.53 -30.03 9.29
CA ASP A 39 1.25 -30.05 10.72
C ASP A 39 1.13 -28.66 11.36
N SER A 40 1.14 -27.57 10.56
CA SER A 40 1.10 -26.18 11.06
C SER A 40 -0.22 -25.78 11.73
N GLY A 41 -1.18 -26.69 11.84
CA GLY A 41 -2.46 -26.51 12.52
C GLY A 41 -3.44 -25.58 11.79
N LEU A 42 -4.72 -25.70 12.13
CA LEU A 42 -5.77 -24.77 11.68
C LEU A 42 -5.87 -23.60 12.66
N ILE A 43 -5.85 -22.38 12.11
CA ILE A 43 -5.98 -21.15 12.89
C ILE A 43 -7.46 -20.92 13.21
N ALA A 44 -7.76 -20.45 14.42
CA ALA A 44 -9.11 -20.05 14.80
C ALA A 44 -9.63 -18.93 13.87
N PRO A 45 -10.92 -18.91 13.48
CA PRO A 45 -11.45 -17.92 12.53
C PRO A 45 -11.19 -16.45 12.90
N THR A 46 -11.18 -16.14 14.20
CA THR A 46 -10.91 -14.78 14.71
C THR A 46 -9.45 -14.36 14.54
N GLN A 47 -8.51 -15.27 14.78
CA GLN A 47 -7.07 -15.03 14.55
C GLN A 47 -6.77 -14.91 13.05
N LEU A 48 -7.48 -15.69 12.22
CA LEU A 48 -7.37 -15.64 10.77
C LEU A 48 -7.67 -14.22 10.24
N GLY A 49 -8.75 -13.58 10.69
CA GLY A 49 -9.12 -12.23 10.28
C GLY A 49 -8.06 -11.18 10.60
N GLN A 50 -7.50 -11.20 11.81
CA GLN A 50 -6.44 -10.26 12.22
C GLN A 50 -5.13 -10.48 11.44
N SER A 51 -4.73 -11.74 11.27
CA SER A 51 -3.57 -12.09 10.44
C SER A 51 -3.75 -11.67 8.98
N MET A 52 -4.97 -11.80 8.44
CA MET A 52 -5.29 -11.35 7.09
C MET A 52 -5.20 -9.82 6.94
N LEU A 53 -5.56 -9.04 7.96
CA LEU A 53 -5.36 -7.58 7.92
C LEU A 53 -3.88 -7.22 7.84
N VAL A 54 -3.03 -7.87 8.64
CA VAL A 54 -1.58 -7.68 8.56
C VAL A 54 -1.04 -8.15 7.21
N LEU A 55 -1.57 -9.24 6.66
CA LEU A 55 -1.19 -9.71 5.33
C LEU A 55 -1.61 -8.73 4.23
N MET A 56 -2.81 -8.15 4.32
CA MET A 56 -3.28 -7.11 3.41
C MET A 56 -2.33 -5.92 3.39
N TYR A 57 -1.72 -5.58 4.54
CA TYR A 57 -0.66 -4.58 4.60
C TYR A 57 0.56 -4.92 3.72
N ALA A 58 0.93 -6.19 3.59
CA ALA A 58 2.04 -6.58 2.73
C ALA A 58 1.71 -6.44 1.23
N PHE A 59 0.44 -6.57 0.84
CA PHE A 59 -0.01 -6.39 -0.55
C PHE A 59 -0.18 -4.92 -0.95
N ILE A 60 -0.02 -4.01 0.01
CA ILE A 60 -0.13 -2.59 -0.23
C ILE A 60 0.89 -2.12 -1.26
N GLY A 61 0.41 -1.38 -2.25
CA GLY A 61 1.26 -0.69 -3.20
C GLY A 61 1.03 -1.08 -4.66
N PHE A 62 0.19 -2.08 -4.91
CA PHE A 62 -0.27 -2.37 -6.27
C PHE A 62 -0.94 -1.15 -6.91
N GLU A 63 -1.63 -0.31 -6.13
CA GLU A 63 -2.26 0.92 -6.62
C GLU A 63 -1.27 1.98 -7.13
N PHE A 64 0.00 1.96 -6.74
CA PHE A 64 0.99 2.92 -7.25
C PHE A 64 1.22 2.77 -8.75
N SER A 65 0.92 1.60 -9.32
CA SER A 65 0.95 1.40 -10.78
C SER A 65 -0.03 2.30 -11.53
N LEU A 66 -1.08 2.80 -10.86
CA LEU A 66 -2.06 3.73 -11.44
C LEU A 66 -1.48 5.14 -11.67
N ILE A 67 -0.44 5.53 -10.93
CA ILE A 67 0.16 6.87 -11.07
C ILE A 67 0.74 7.06 -12.46
N ALA A 68 1.38 6.01 -13.00
CA ALA A 68 1.95 6.02 -14.34
C ALA A 68 0.91 5.71 -15.45
N ALA A 69 -0.37 5.51 -15.10
CA ALA A 69 -1.40 5.19 -16.09
C ALA A 69 -1.55 6.29 -17.15
N GLY A 70 -1.43 7.56 -16.75
CA GLY A 70 -1.52 8.71 -17.68
C GLY A 70 -0.39 8.77 -18.71
N GLU A 71 0.77 8.18 -18.40
CA GLU A 71 1.95 8.14 -19.27
C GLU A 71 2.07 6.80 -20.03
N THR A 72 1.15 5.86 -19.78
CA THR A 72 1.21 4.49 -20.31
C THR A 72 0.52 4.38 -21.67
N ARG A 73 1.26 3.86 -22.67
CA ARG A 73 0.67 3.50 -23.97
C ARG A 73 -0.41 2.43 -23.78
N ASN A 74 -1.61 2.69 -24.31
CA ASN A 74 -2.78 1.82 -24.18
C ASN A 74 -3.14 1.49 -22.71
N ALA A 75 -3.16 2.52 -21.84
CA ALA A 75 -3.45 2.39 -20.41
C ALA A 75 -4.69 1.53 -20.10
N LYS A 76 -5.76 1.65 -20.91
CA LYS A 76 -7.02 0.89 -20.76
C LYS A 76 -6.85 -0.63 -20.70
N ALA A 77 -5.87 -1.18 -21.43
CA ALA A 77 -5.59 -2.62 -21.46
C ALA A 77 -4.34 -3.00 -20.65
N THR A 78 -3.34 -2.11 -20.61
CA THR A 78 -2.05 -2.38 -19.94
C THR A 78 -2.18 -2.30 -18.43
N VAL A 79 -2.88 -1.29 -17.90
CA VAL A 79 -2.98 -1.05 -16.45
C VAL A 79 -3.66 -2.21 -15.71
N PRO A 80 -4.83 -2.73 -16.17
CA PRO A 80 -5.47 -3.86 -15.49
C PRO A 80 -4.61 -5.13 -15.49
N ARG A 81 -3.91 -5.42 -16.59
CA ARG A 81 -3.00 -6.58 -16.69
C ARG A 81 -1.79 -6.41 -15.78
N ALA A 82 -1.23 -5.21 -15.72
CA ALA A 82 -0.11 -4.90 -14.83
C ALA A 82 -0.51 -5.06 -13.35
N LEU A 83 -1.71 -4.60 -12.98
CA LEU A 83 -2.26 -4.76 -11.63
C LEU A 83 -2.39 -6.23 -11.24
N ILE A 84 -3.08 -7.03 -12.06
CA ILE A 84 -3.30 -8.46 -11.82
C ILE A 84 -1.96 -9.21 -11.78
N GLY A 85 -1.09 -8.96 -12.75
CA GLY A 85 0.23 -9.60 -12.82
C GLY A 85 1.10 -9.29 -11.60
N THR A 86 1.08 -8.03 -11.14
CA THR A 86 1.82 -7.61 -9.94
C THR A 86 1.30 -8.31 -8.68
N VAL A 87 -0.03 -8.34 -8.49
CA VAL A 87 -0.64 -9.00 -7.32
C VAL A 87 -0.34 -10.49 -7.31
N ILE A 88 -0.46 -11.19 -8.45
CA ILE A 88 -0.16 -12.62 -8.56
C ILE A 88 1.32 -12.88 -8.30
N ALA A 89 2.22 -12.10 -8.90
CA ALA A 89 3.66 -12.27 -8.72
C ALA A 89 4.08 -12.09 -7.25
N ILE A 90 3.56 -11.07 -6.57
CA ILE A 90 3.82 -10.83 -5.16
C ILE A 90 3.21 -11.94 -4.29
N ALA A 91 1.98 -12.37 -4.59
CA ALA A 91 1.33 -13.45 -3.86
C ALA A 91 2.13 -14.76 -3.93
N LEU A 92 2.63 -15.12 -5.12
CA LEU A 92 3.49 -16.29 -5.29
C LEU A 92 4.80 -16.14 -4.53
N CYS A 93 5.45 -14.97 -4.61
CA CYS A 93 6.68 -14.70 -3.88
C CYS A 93 6.47 -14.85 -2.36
N TYR A 94 5.42 -14.25 -1.81
CA TYR A 94 5.09 -14.34 -0.39
C TYR A 94 4.72 -15.78 0.02
N ALA A 95 3.96 -16.51 -0.78
CA ALA A 95 3.62 -17.90 -0.52
C ALA A 95 4.88 -18.78 -0.45
N LEU A 96 5.83 -18.60 -1.37
CA LEU A 96 7.09 -19.35 -1.38
C LEU A 96 7.98 -19.02 -0.18
N ILE A 97 8.07 -17.74 0.20
CA ILE A 97 8.81 -17.33 1.40
C ILE A 97 8.16 -17.92 2.66
N GLN A 98 6.84 -17.87 2.76
CA GLN A 98 6.10 -18.42 3.88
C GLN A 98 6.29 -19.94 4.00
N LEU A 99 6.27 -20.65 2.86
CA LEU A 99 6.52 -22.09 2.81
C LEU A 99 7.89 -22.44 3.39
N VAL A 100 8.93 -21.73 2.95
CA VAL A 100 10.29 -21.89 3.48
C VAL A 100 10.33 -21.54 4.97
N ALA A 101 9.75 -20.40 5.37
CA ALA A 101 9.75 -19.94 6.76
C ALA A 101 9.11 -20.95 7.72
N VAL A 102 7.91 -21.44 7.40
CA VAL A 102 7.19 -22.42 8.24
C VAL A 102 7.97 -23.72 8.38
N SER A 103 8.64 -24.18 7.31
CA SER A 103 9.43 -25.42 7.36
C SER A 103 10.70 -25.30 8.21
N VAL A 104 11.43 -24.19 8.07
CA VAL A 104 12.75 -23.97 8.71
C VAL A 104 12.62 -23.49 10.15
N GLY A 105 11.54 -22.80 10.49
CA GLY A 105 11.37 -22.23 11.83
C GLY A 105 9.92 -21.84 12.14
N PRO A 106 9.12 -22.72 12.76
CA PRO A 106 7.75 -22.39 13.16
C PRO A 106 7.71 -21.28 14.24
N ASP A 107 8.81 -21.06 14.94
CA ASP A 107 8.99 -20.03 15.96
C ASP A 107 9.39 -18.65 15.41
N LEU A 108 9.65 -18.53 14.10
CA LEU A 108 10.09 -17.28 13.46
C LEU A 108 9.10 -16.13 13.61
N GLY A 109 7.81 -16.44 13.80
CA GLY A 109 6.76 -15.43 14.03
C GLY A 109 6.97 -14.58 15.30
N ASN A 110 7.77 -15.07 16.26
CA ASN A 110 8.07 -14.34 17.49
C ASN A 110 9.28 -13.39 17.36
N SER A 111 10.00 -13.46 16.23
CA SER A 111 11.16 -12.60 15.99
C SER A 111 10.73 -11.22 15.49
N ALA A 112 11.43 -10.18 15.95
CA ALA A 112 11.27 -8.83 15.41
C ALA A 112 11.72 -8.71 13.94
N SER A 113 12.52 -9.68 13.45
CA SER A 113 12.97 -9.72 12.04
C SER A 113 12.96 -11.16 11.51
N PRO A 114 11.77 -11.71 11.21
CA PRO A 114 11.63 -13.12 10.84
C PRO A 114 12.45 -13.53 9.62
N LEU A 115 12.54 -12.67 8.60
CA LEU A 115 13.29 -12.95 7.38
C LEU A 115 14.81 -12.97 7.61
N VAL A 116 15.32 -12.06 8.46
CA VAL A 116 16.75 -12.03 8.82
C VAL A 116 17.11 -13.28 9.63
N GLU A 117 16.24 -13.68 10.55
CA GLU A 117 16.43 -14.90 11.33
C GLU A 117 16.37 -16.14 10.44
N LEU A 118 15.45 -16.18 9.47
CA LEU A 118 15.39 -17.23 8.46
C LEU A 118 16.68 -17.31 7.63
N ALA A 119 17.19 -16.17 7.15
CA ALA A 119 18.47 -16.12 6.45
C ALA A 119 19.62 -16.60 7.33
N ARG A 120 19.62 -16.24 8.63
CA ARG A 120 20.62 -16.70 9.60
C ARG A 120 20.61 -18.21 9.74
N ARG A 121 19.43 -18.85 9.80
CA ARG A 121 19.29 -20.30 9.89
C ARG A 121 19.73 -21.02 8.61
N LEU A 122 19.49 -20.43 7.44
CA LEU A 122 19.80 -21.04 6.15
C LEU A 122 21.26 -20.85 5.72
N THR A 123 21.86 -19.69 6.01
CA THR A 123 23.15 -19.27 5.43
C THR A 123 24.16 -18.76 6.45
N GLY A 124 23.81 -18.81 7.74
CA GLY A 124 24.64 -18.29 8.82
C GLY A 124 24.65 -16.76 8.92
N ALA A 125 25.64 -16.24 9.64
CA ALA A 125 25.73 -14.80 9.93
C ALA A 125 25.91 -13.93 8.67
N THR A 126 26.57 -14.43 7.64
CA THR A 126 26.85 -13.68 6.40
C THR A 126 25.58 -13.33 5.63
N GLY A 127 24.67 -14.30 5.44
CA GLY A 127 23.40 -14.02 4.77
C GLY A 127 22.42 -13.22 5.64
N ALA A 128 22.49 -13.36 6.97
CA ALA A 128 21.75 -12.49 7.88
C ALA A 128 22.17 -11.01 7.72
N ILE A 129 23.47 -10.74 7.64
CA ILE A 129 24.01 -9.38 7.41
C ILE A 129 23.60 -8.87 6.04
N ALA A 130 23.77 -9.67 4.98
CA ALA A 130 23.42 -9.28 3.63
C ALA A 130 21.93 -8.93 3.48
N LEU A 131 21.05 -9.77 4.05
CA LEU A 131 19.61 -9.52 4.03
C LEU A 131 19.22 -8.32 4.89
N SER A 132 19.86 -8.13 6.05
CA SER A 132 19.63 -6.95 6.90
C SER A 132 19.96 -5.66 6.17
N LEU A 133 21.13 -5.60 5.50
CA LEU A 133 21.51 -4.44 4.69
C LEU A 133 20.50 -4.20 3.56
N GLY A 134 20.13 -5.26 2.82
CA GLY A 134 19.12 -5.17 1.77
C GLY A 134 17.77 -4.67 2.27
N ALA A 135 17.33 -5.14 3.44
CA ALA A 135 16.09 -4.72 4.08
C ALA A 135 16.14 -3.25 4.50
N ILE A 136 17.25 -2.78 5.10
CA ILE A 136 17.43 -1.38 5.51
C ILE A 136 17.35 -0.44 4.30
N PHE A 137 18.06 -0.75 3.22
CA PHE A 137 18.00 0.06 1.98
C PHE A 137 16.61 0.01 1.34
N SER A 138 15.96 -1.16 1.34
CA SER A 138 14.64 -1.34 0.74
C SER A 138 13.56 -0.54 1.47
N ILE A 139 13.48 -0.72 2.80
CA ILE A 139 12.51 -0.08 3.69
C ILE A 139 12.81 1.42 3.75
N GLY A 140 14.08 1.81 3.96
CA GLY A 140 14.50 3.20 4.00
C GLY A 140 14.15 3.95 2.71
N GLY A 141 14.39 3.34 1.55
CA GLY A 141 14.00 3.91 0.25
C GLY A 141 12.48 4.04 0.09
N GLY A 142 11.71 3.08 0.57
CA GLY A 142 10.24 3.14 0.58
C GLY A 142 9.70 4.26 1.48
N SER A 143 10.23 4.37 2.69
CA SER A 143 9.89 5.42 3.65
C SER A 143 10.24 6.80 3.12
N LEU A 144 11.42 6.97 2.52
CA LEU A 144 11.82 8.24 1.90
C LEU A 144 10.89 8.62 0.74
N THR A 145 10.54 7.67 -0.12
CA THR A 145 9.60 7.90 -1.24
C THR A 145 8.23 8.35 -0.72
N SER A 146 7.76 7.76 0.38
CA SER A 146 6.49 8.12 1.02
C SER A 146 6.54 9.54 1.60
N LEU A 147 7.63 9.91 2.28
CA LEU A 147 7.85 11.25 2.82
C LEU A 147 7.96 12.33 1.73
N LEU A 148 8.42 11.98 0.52
CA LEU A 148 8.49 12.90 -0.61
C LEU A 148 7.16 13.04 -1.36
N THR A 149 6.34 12.00 -1.37
CA THR A 149 5.06 11.97 -2.09
C THR A 149 3.91 12.56 -1.28
N ALA A 150 3.85 12.27 0.03
CA ALA A 150 2.75 12.73 0.89
C ALA A 150 2.55 14.26 0.89
N PRO A 151 3.61 15.10 0.98
CA PRO A 151 3.47 16.56 0.92
C PRO A 151 3.02 17.09 -0.44
N ARG A 152 3.26 16.35 -1.53
CA ARG A 152 2.82 16.73 -2.88
C ARG A 152 1.32 16.53 -3.05
N LEU A 153 0.79 15.46 -2.47
CA LEU A 153 -0.66 15.20 -2.42
C LEU A 153 -1.38 16.28 -1.63
N THR A 154 -0.92 16.60 -0.42
CA THR A 154 -1.55 17.67 0.40
C THR A 154 -1.42 19.04 -0.25
N PHE A 155 -0.29 19.33 -0.91
CA PHE A 155 -0.12 20.55 -1.70
C PHE A 155 -1.10 20.62 -2.88
N ALA A 156 -1.27 19.54 -3.65
CA ALA A 156 -2.21 19.49 -4.77
C ALA A 156 -3.65 19.69 -4.28
N LEU A 157 -4.05 19.02 -3.20
CA LEU A 157 -5.37 19.18 -2.57
C LEU A 157 -5.63 20.61 -2.08
N ALA A 158 -4.61 21.28 -1.54
CA ALA A 158 -4.70 22.67 -1.12
C ALA A 158 -4.84 23.63 -2.30
N ARG A 159 -4.15 23.36 -3.41
CA ARG A 159 -4.29 24.12 -4.66
C ARG A 159 -5.69 23.95 -5.27
N ASP A 160 -6.26 22.76 -5.16
CA ASP A 160 -7.60 22.44 -5.65
C ASP A 160 -8.71 22.94 -4.69
N GLY A 161 -8.36 23.68 -3.63
CA GLY A 161 -9.30 24.30 -2.69
C GLY A 161 -9.96 23.33 -1.71
N THR A 162 -9.50 22.07 -1.65
CA THR A 162 -10.07 21.04 -0.78
C THR A 162 -9.39 20.96 0.60
N LEU A 163 -8.22 21.60 0.75
CA LEU A 163 -7.50 21.76 2.00
C LEU A 163 -7.17 23.25 2.27
N PRO A 164 -6.86 23.64 3.52
CA PRO A 164 -6.48 25.01 3.85
C PRO A 164 -5.27 25.48 3.03
N MET A 165 -5.30 26.73 2.55
CA MET A 165 -4.22 27.30 1.73
C MET A 165 -2.84 27.25 2.39
N TRP A 166 -2.76 27.10 3.71
CA TRP A 166 -1.51 26.92 4.46
C TRP A 166 -0.65 25.75 3.94
N PHE A 167 -1.28 24.66 3.49
CA PHE A 167 -0.60 23.51 2.86
C PHE A 167 -0.17 23.79 1.40
N GLY A 168 -0.77 24.81 0.77
CA GLY A 168 -0.45 25.30 -0.56
C GLY A 168 0.68 26.34 -0.60
N ILE A 169 1.18 26.79 0.55
CA ILE A 169 2.26 27.79 0.59
C ILE A 169 3.59 27.11 0.23
N VAL A 170 4.19 27.55 -0.87
CA VAL A 170 5.49 27.10 -1.34
C VAL A 170 6.57 28.05 -0.82
N ASN A 171 7.68 27.51 -0.34
CA ASN A 171 8.84 28.32 0.02
C ASN A 171 9.51 28.87 -1.25
N GLU A 172 9.74 30.18 -1.30
CA GLU A 172 10.32 30.89 -2.45
C GLU A 172 11.71 30.37 -2.86
N ARG A 173 12.51 29.89 -1.90
CA ARG A 173 13.91 29.48 -2.15
C ARG A 173 14.04 28.04 -2.63
N THR A 174 13.26 27.12 -2.06
CA THR A 174 13.33 25.68 -2.40
C THR A 174 12.27 25.24 -3.39
N ARG A 175 11.26 26.09 -3.67
CA ARG A 175 10.08 25.75 -4.48
C ARG A 175 9.36 24.48 -3.99
N THR A 176 9.44 24.20 -2.68
CA THR A 176 8.78 23.06 -2.03
C THR A 176 7.75 23.52 -1.00
N PRO A 177 6.66 22.77 -0.80
CA PRO A 177 5.65 23.08 0.22
C PRO A 177 6.19 22.73 1.61
N ALA A 178 6.97 23.64 2.20
CA ALA A 178 7.67 23.41 3.47
C ALA A 178 6.71 23.07 4.63
N ASN A 179 5.55 23.73 4.66
CA ASN A 179 4.51 23.51 5.69
C ASN A 179 3.94 22.09 5.63
N SER A 180 3.63 21.61 4.42
CA SER A 180 3.17 20.22 4.19
C SER A 180 4.23 19.20 4.57
N ILE A 181 5.50 19.47 4.27
CA ILE A 181 6.62 18.59 4.64
C ILE A 181 6.76 18.53 6.16
N LEU A 182 6.75 19.68 6.84
CA LEU A 182 6.87 19.75 8.30
C LEU A 182 5.68 19.04 8.98
N PHE A 183 4.46 19.27 8.51
CA PHE A 183 3.27 18.61 9.06
C PHE A 183 3.31 17.10 8.86
N CYS A 184 3.53 16.62 7.63
CA CYS A 184 3.61 15.19 7.36
C CYS A 184 4.78 14.52 8.09
N GLY A 185 5.93 15.20 8.17
CA GLY A 185 7.11 14.71 8.88
C GLY A 185 6.90 14.64 10.40
N ALA A 186 6.37 15.70 11.01
CA ALA A 186 6.09 15.74 12.44
C ALA A 186 5.02 14.71 12.83
N LEU A 187 3.95 14.57 12.04
CA LEU A 187 2.92 13.56 12.26
C LEU A 187 3.49 12.15 12.14
N SER A 188 4.31 11.89 11.12
CA SER A 188 4.96 10.58 10.93
C SER A 188 5.89 10.24 12.09
N LEU A 189 6.67 11.22 12.59
CA LEU A 189 7.55 11.03 13.74
C LEU A 189 6.74 10.78 15.02
N ALA A 190 5.68 11.55 15.27
CA ALA A 190 4.83 11.36 16.44
C ALA A 190 4.21 9.96 16.47
N LEU A 191 3.71 9.49 15.32
CA LEU A 191 3.15 8.14 15.19
C LEU A 191 4.23 7.05 15.31
N ALA A 192 5.42 7.27 14.76
CA ALA A 192 6.52 6.31 14.81
C ALA A 192 7.08 6.12 16.23
N VAL A 193 7.11 7.17 17.05
CA VAL A 193 7.62 7.11 18.43
C VAL A 193 6.55 6.58 19.39
N GLY A 194 5.29 6.94 19.17
CA GLY A 194 4.22 6.70 20.15
C GLY A 194 3.51 5.35 20.03
N GLN A 195 3.66 4.60 18.94
CA GLN A 195 2.75 3.48 18.63
C GLN A 195 3.48 2.22 18.13
N GLN A 196 2.88 1.07 18.40
CA GLN A 196 3.42 -0.23 17.97
C GLN A 196 3.23 -0.42 16.46
N PHE A 197 4.22 -1.06 15.80
CA PHE A 197 4.19 -1.30 14.36
C PHE A 197 2.89 -1.99 13.90
N VAL A 198 2.48 -3.05 14.58
CA VAL A 198 1.26 -3.81 14.26
C VAL A 198 0.01 -2.92 14.35
N TRP A 199 -0.04 -2.00 15.31
CA TRP A 199 -1.15 -1.07 15.46
C TRP A 199 -1.22 -0.08 14.29
N LEU A 200 -0.08 0.49 13.88
CA LEU A 200 0.01 1.36 12.70
C LEU A 200 -0.37 0.62 11.41
N VAL A 201 0.02 -0.64 11.28
CA VAL A 201 -0.32 -1.52 10.16
C VAL A 201 -1.83 -1.76 10.09
N LEU A 202 -2.47 -2.08 11.21
CA LEU A 202 -3.91 -2.30 11.27
C LEU A 202 -4.69 -1.04 10.91
N LEU A 203 -4.26 0.13 11.41
CA LEU A 203 -4.86 1.41 11.05
C LEU A 203 -4.72 1.72 9.56
N SER A 204 -3.50 1.64 9.03
CA SER A 204 -3.22 1.95 7.62
C SER A 204 -4.04 1.04 6.69
N THR A 205 -4.12 -0.25 7.03
CA THR A 205 -4.90 -1.21 6.27
C THR A 205 -6.40 -0.92 6.37
N SER A 206 -6.91 -0.60 7.55
CA SER A 206 -8.34 -0.32 7.76
C SER A 206 -8.81 0.89 6.95
N VAL A 207 -8.08 2.00 7.02
CA VAL A 207 -8.38 3.21 6.24
C VAL A 207 -8.44 2.87 4.75
N ARG A 208 -7.51 2.05 4.27
CA ARG A 208 -7.48 1.69 2.86
C ARG A 208 -8.55 0.69 2.45
N LEU A 209 -8.85 -0.30 3.27
CA LEU A 209 -9.98 -1.20 3.02
C LEU A 209 -11.28 -0.40 2.91
N MET A 210 -11.47 0.64 3.72
CA MET A 210 -12.60 1.55 3.55
C MET A 210 -12.55 2.27 2.19
N THR A 211 -11.39 2.79 1.77
CA THR A 211 -11.23 3.39 0.44
C THR A 211 -11.59 2.40 -0.67
N TYR A 212 -11.10 1.15 -0.60
CA TYR A 212 -11.43 0.12 -1.57
C TYR A 212 -12.92 -0.22 -1.56
N ALA A 213 -13.55 -0.34 -0.40
CA ALA A 213 -14.99 -0.56 -0.28
C ALA A 213 -15.79 0.56 -0.95
N LEU A 214 -15.40 1.83 -0.73
CA LEU A 214 -16.03 2.99 -1.36
C LEU A 214 -15.83 2.99 -2.88
N CYS A 215 -14.63 2.69 -3.37
CA CYS A 215 -14.35 2.58 -4.81
C CYS A 215 -15.20 1.48 -5.46
N ILE A 216 -15.29 0.31 -4.82
CA ILE A 216 -16.09 -0.82 -5.32
C ILE A 216 -17.58 -0.47 -5.29
N ALA A 217 -18.07 0.16 -4.22
CA ALA A 217 -19.46 0.60 -4.10
C ALA A 217 -19.84 1.70 -5.11
N ALA A 218 -18.88 2.53 -5.54
CA ALA A 218 -19.09 3.56 -6.56
C ALA A 218 -19.14 2.98 -7.99
N LEU A 219 -18.55 1.80 -8.22
CA LEU A 219 -18.41 1.19 -9.54
C LEU A 219 -19.75 1.03 -10.30
N PRO A 220 -20.85 0.54 -9.71
CA PRO A 220 -22.13 0.39 -10.43
C PRO A 220 -22.71 1.71 -10.91
N LYS A 221 -22.46 2.81 -10.19
CA LYS A 221 -22.89 4.15 -10.59
C LYS A 221 -22.01 4.67 -11.74
N ILE A 222 -20.70 4.47 -11.64
CA ILE A 222 -19.73 4.87 -12.67
C ILE A 222 -19.98 4.11 -13.98
N GLU A 223 -20.22 2.79 -13.94
CA GLU A 223 -20.52 1.98 -15.13
C GLU A 223 -21.81 2.41 -15.84
N LYS A 224 -22.79 2.94 -15.10
CA LYS A 224 -24.04 3.45 -15.69
C LYS A 224 -23.92 4.86 -16.23
N SER A 225 -23.03 5.68 -15.64
CA SER A 225 -22.89 7.10 -15.98
C SER A 225 -21.87 7.38 -17.07
N LEU A 226 -20.91 6.48 -17.32
CA LEU A 226 -19.88 6.67 -18.34
C LEU A 226 -20.15 5.82 -19.59
N PRO A 227 -20.01 6.38 -20.80
CA PRO A 227 -20.08 5.60 -22.03
C PRO A 227 -18.95 4.55 -22.07
N LYS A 228 -19.30 3.34 -22.52
CA LYS A 228 -18.33 2.23 -22.64
C LYS A 228 -17.41 2.48 -23.83
N ASP A 229 -16.12 2.70 -23.55
CA ASP A 229 -15.14 2.93 -24.59
C ASP A 229 -14.68 1.62 -25.26
N PRO A 230 -14.47 1.61 -26.60
CA PRO A 230 -13.82 0.49 -27.27
C PRO A 230 -12.41 0.29 -26.70
N GLY A 231 -12.15 -0.88 -26.10
CA GLY A 231 -10.85 -1.22 -25.48
C GLY A 231 -10.76 -1.04 -23.97
N GLN A 232 -11.87 -0.67 -23.30
CA GLN A 232 -11.96 -0.74 -21.84
C GLN A 232 -11.89 -2.21 -21.39
N PHE A 233 -11.09 -2.48 -20.36
CA PHE A 233 -11.04 -3.81 -19.75
C PHE A 233 -12.39 -4.14 -19.09
N ALA A 234 -13.08 -5.14 -19.63
CA ALA A 234 -14.30 -5.68 -19.05
C ALA A 234 -13.94 -6.73 -18.00
N LEU A 235 -14.52 -6.61 -16.80
CA LEU A 235 -14.33 -7.59 -15.74
C LEU A 235 -14.97 -8.93 -16.15
N PRO A 236 -14.22 -10.04 -16.11
CA PRO A 236 -14.81 -11.37 -16.34
C PRO A 236 -15.84 -11.64 -15.23
N GLY A 237 -17.11 -11.86 -15.56
CA GLY A 237 -18.16 -12.09 -14.55
C GLY A 237 -18.88 -10.82 -14.05
N GLY A 238 -18.64 -9.66 -14.67
CA GLY A 238 -19.42 -8.44 -14.42
C GLY A 238 -19.38 -7.99 -12.95
N LEU A 239 -20.55 -7.64 -12.39
CA LEU A 239 -20.70 -7.14 -11.02
C LEU A 239 -20.49 -8.21 -9.92
N VAL A 240 -20.34 -9.48 -10.27
CA VAL A 240 -20.12 -10.55 -9.29
C VAL A 240 -18.75 -10.42 -8.62
N ILE A 241 -17.67 -10.17 -9.40
CA ILE A 241 -16.33 -9.98 -8.85
C ILE A 241 -16.28 -8.77 -7.88
N PRO A 242 -16.76 -7.57 -8.26
CA PRO A 242 -16.88 -6.44 -7.35
C PRO A 242 -17.69 -6.75 -6.09
N ALA A 243 -18.83 -7.45 -6.21
CA ALA A 243 -19.66 -7.81 -5.07
C ALA A 243 -18.92 -8.74 -4.09
N CYS A 244 -18.24 -9.77 -4.59
CA CYS A 244 -17.39 -10.64 -3.76
C CYS A 244 -16.25 -9.87 -3.08
N GLY A 245 -15.58 -8.98 -3.82
CA GLY A 245 -14.54 -8.11 -3.27
C GLY A 245 -15.06 -7.19 -2.15
N LEU A 246 -16.24 -6.62 -2.34
CA LEU A 246 -16.91 -5.79 -1.32
C LEU A 246 -17.23 -6.60 -0.07
N LEU A 247 -17.81 -7.79 -0.22
CA LEU A 247 -18.13 -8.68 0.90
C LEU A 247 -16.87 -9.08 1.68
N LEU A 248 -15.79 -9.45 0.98
CA LEU A 248 -14.51 -9.76 1.62
C LEU A 248 -13.92 -8.55 2.35
N THR A 249 -14.02 -7.36 1.76
CA THR A 249 -13.54 -6.12 2.38
C THR A 249 -14.33 -5.78 3.64
N ILE A 250 -15.65 -5.94 3.61
CA ILE A 250 -16.53 -5.74 4.78
C ILE A 250 -16.22 -6.76 5.87
N TRP A 251 -16.03 -8.03 5.50
CA TRP A 251 -15.67 -9.09 6.43
C TRP A 251 -14.29 -8.87 7.07
N LEU A 252 -13.29 -8.37 6.33
CA LEU A 252 -11.99 -8.00 6.89
C LEU A 252 -12.12 -6.80 7.84
N LEU A 253 -12.89 -5.80 7.44
CA LEU A 253 -13.17 -4.63 8.29
C LEU A 253 -13.85 -5.03 9.60
N SER A 254 -14.73 -6.03 9.62
CA SER A 254 -15.38 -6.48 10.86
C SER A 254 -14.40 -7.13 11.85
N HIS A 255 -13.22 -7.54 11.41
CA HIS A 255 -12.15 -8.07 12.26
C HIS A 255 -11.14 -6.99 12.70
N SER A 256 -11.31 -5.75 12.23
CA SER A 256 -10.46 -4.63 12.64
C SER A 256 -10.80 -4.15 14.05
N SER A 257 -9.85 -3.51 14.71
CA SER A 257 -10.03 -3.01 16.08
C SER A 257 -11.03 -1.86 16.14
N MET A 258 -11.81 -1.78 17.23
CA MET A 258 -12.76 -0.70 17.46
C MET A 258 -12.06 0.68 17.47
N GLU A 259 -10.83 0.73 17.99
CA GLU A 259 -9.98 1.94 17.94
C GLU A 259 -9.70 2.38 16.51
N SER A 260 -9.46 1.44 15.58
CA SER A 260 -9.23 1.77 14.17
C SER A 260 -10.44 2.40 13.53
N PHE A 261 -11.64 1.92 13.85
CA PHE A 261 -12.88 2.54 13.42
C PHE A 261 -13.09 3.93 14.01
N ALA A 262 -12.77 4.12 15.29
CA ALA A 262 -12.89 5.43 15.94
C ALA A 262 -11.97 6.46 15.28
N ILE A 263 -10.69 6.12 15.09
CA ILE A 263 -9.71 7.00 14.41
C ILE A 263 -10.15 7.28 12.98
N MET A 264 -10.59 6.25 12.24
CA MET A 264 -11.09 6.43 10.88
C MET A 264 -12.30 7.37 10.84
N GLY A 265 -13.25 7.20 11.76
CA GLY A 265 -14.41 8.07 11.90
C GLY A 265 -14.02 9.52 12.20
N ILE A 266 -13.07 9.73 13.10
CA ILE A 266 -12.52 11.06 13.42
C ILE A 266 -11.84 11.68 12.19
N VAL A 267 -11.01 10.93 11.47
CA VAL A 267 -10.32 11.42 10.27
C VAL A 267 -11.30 11.79 9.16
N VAL A 268 -12.33 10.97 8.93
CA VAL A 268 -13.39 11.26 7.95
C VAL A 268 -14.20 12.47 8.36
N ALA A 269 -14.56 12.58 9.64
CA ALA A 269 -15.30 13.73 10.16
C ALA A 269 -14.49 15.02 10.04
N LEU A 270 -13.22 15.01 10.49
CA LEU A 270 -12.31 16.14 10.35
C LEU A 270 -12.09 16.52 8.88
N GLY A 271 -11.83 15.54 8.01
CA GLY A 271 -11.68 15.76 6.58
C GLY A 271 -12.93 16.38 5.95
N SER A 272 -14.12 15.91 6.34
CA SER A 272 -15.41 16.44 5.87
C SER A 272 -15.66 17.86 6.37
N ILE A 273 -15.34 18.15 7.64
CA ILE A 273 -15.43 19.49 8.23
C ILE A 273 -14.49 20.45 7.52
N ILE A 274 -13.23 20.06 7.31
CA ILE A 274 -12.23 20.86 6.59
C ILE A 274 -12.68 21.11 5.16
N TYR A 275 -13.12 20.08 4.45
CA TYR A 275 -13.63 20.18 3.10
C TYR A 275 -14.83 21.15 3.03
N TRP A 276 -15.78 21.04 3.95
CA TRP A 276 -16.95 21.91 4.01
C TRP A 276 -16.59 23.37 4.39
N ALA A 277 -15.66 23.56 5.31
CA ALA A 277 -15.14 24.88 5.68
C ALA A 277 -14.35 25.55 4.54
N CYS A 278 -13.65 24.76 3.72
CA CYS A 278 -12.95 25.27 2.54
C CYS A 278 -13.95 25.61 1.41
N ILE A 279 -14.89 24.72 1.09
CA ILE A 279 -15.83 24.96 -0.02
C ILE A 279 -16.82 26.10 0.29
N SER A 280 -17.21 26.26 1.56
CA SER A 280 -18.04 27.40 1.99
C SER A 280 -17.31 28.74 1.91
N ARG A 281 -15.97 28.75 1.99
CA ARG A 281 -15.14 29.95 1.77
C ARG A 281 -14.79 30.19 0.30
N SER A 282 -14.73 29.14 -0.52
CA SER A 282 -14.43 29.22 -1.95
C SER A 282 -15.60 29.70 -2.82
N GLY A 283 -16.80 29.91 -2.23
CA GLY A 283 -17.95 30.49 -2.91
C GLY A 283 -17.70 31.83 -3.61
N ASP A 284 -16.67 32.58 -3.18
CA ASP A 284 -16.37 33.92 -3.72
C ASP A 284 -15.02 34.04 -4.48
N ALA A 285 -14.20 32.99 -4.59
CA ALA A 285 -12.79 33.19 -4.98
C ALA A 285 -12.22 32.39 -6.18
N PHE A 286 -12.81 31.28 -6.65
CA PHE A 286 -12.24 30.58 -7.81
C PHE A 286 -13.31 29.84 -8.62
N PRO A 287 -13.50 30.16 -9.92
CA PRO A 287 -14.31 29.35 -10.80
C PRO A 287 -13.62 28.00 -10.95
N ILE A 288 -14.30 26.93 -10.53
CA ILE A 288 -13.95 25.57 -10.94
C ILE A 288 -14.09 25.57 -12.46
N ASP A 289 -12.97 25.66 -13.16
CA ASP A 289 -12.95 25.59 -14.61
C ASP A 289 -13.34 24.17 -14.99
N ARG A 290 -14.65 23.97 -15.20
CA ARG A 290 -15.25 22.72 -15.68
C ARG A 290 -14.95 22.56 -17.18
N GLN A 291 -13.69 22.53 -17.61
CA GLN A 291 -13.34 22.21 -19.00
C GLN A 291 -11.97 21.52 -19.10
N SER A 292 -11.96 20.18 -19.22
CA SER A 292 -11.36 19.39 -20.33
C SER A 292 -11.25 17.92 -19.97
#